data_AF-A0A8L8KUW1-F1
#
_entry.id   AF-A0A8L8KUW1-F1
#
_cell.length_a   1.000
_cell.length_b   1.000
_cell.length_c   1.000
_cell.angle_alpha   90.00
_cell.angle_beta   90.00
_cell.angle_gamma   90.00
#
_symmetry.space_group_name_H-M   'P 1'
#
loop_
_entity.id
_entity.type
_entity.pdbx_description
1 polymer ?
#
loop_
_entity_poly.entity_id
_entity_poly.type
_entity_poly.pdbx_seq_one_letter_code
_entity_poly.pdbx_strand_id
1 'polypeptide(L)'
;LSEVAQRCGVPLHIDCTLGGFLLPFMEYCDYSIPTFDFRLPGVTSIAIDLHRYGQAPRSCSVLMYRDGSMLRHQCFSDSDWAGGVYATPTLAGGRDGGAVATAWATMLGKGRDGYISACHRVVEATRRLADLLSDIDGITLRGAADLCVVAFETSIGDIYVLVDFMTTKGWHVDPLLSPEAARVPVTLRMCEEGVLEALVEDVIEGLRYLSENPTKTTKTSAFFHMLQTVADRSLVDELSLIRLQAHYSIPPPLDRDHRAGRALSVDGRKMSLLTSVEGVKPPSSEKP
;
A
#
# COMPACT_ATOMS: atom_id res chain seq x y z
N LEU A 1 22.57 -14.34 3.28
CA LEU A 1 21.39 -15.23 3.15
C LEU A 1 21.65 -16.41 2.21
N SER A 2 22.09 -16.17 0.96
CA SER A 2 22.36 -17.25 -0.02
C SER A 2 23.28 -18.37 0.51
N GLU A 3 24.41 -18.02 1.14
CA GLU A 3 25.33 -19.00 1.74
C GLU A 3 24.69 -19.81 2.88
N VAL A 4 23.84 -19.16 3.68
CA VAL A 4 23.12 -19.81 4.79
C VAL A 4 22.13 -20.83 4.23
N ALA A 5 21.38 -20.45 3.20
CA ALA A 5 20.42 -21.33 2.53
C ALA A 5 21.10 -22.59 1.97
N GLN A 6 22.25 -22.42 1.32
CA GLN A 6 23.06 -23.55 0.83
C GLN A 6 23.56 -24.44 1.96
N ARG A 7 24.15 -23.85 3.01
CA ARG A 7 24.68 -24.61 4.16
C ARG A 7 23.60 -25.41 4.87
N CYS A 8 22.39 -24.87 4.97
CA CYS A 8 21.26 -25.51 5.63
C CYS A 8 20.43 -26.41 4.67
N GLY A 9 20.72 -26.42 3.37
CA GLY A 9 19.96 -27.19 2.38
C GLY A 9 18.49 -26.75 2.27
N VAL A 10 18.19 -25.46 2.47
CA VAL A 10 16.82 -24.92 2.47
C VAL A 10 16.59 -23.96 1.30
N PRO A 11 15.36 -23.87 0.74
CA PRO A 11 15.04 -22.89 -0.28
C PRO A 11 15.20 -21.45 0.21
N LEU A 12 15.64 -20.54 -0.68
CA LEU A 12 15.68 -19.11 -0.44
C LEU A 12 14.83 -18.38 -1.49
N HIS A 13 13.76 -17.76 -1.02
CA HIS A 13 12.97 -16.85 -1.81
C HIS A 13 13.51 -15.42 -1.69
N ILE A 14 13.59 -14.71 -2.82
CA ILE A 14 13.87 -13.28 -2.85
C ILE A 14 12.60 -12.55 -3.28
N ASP A 15 12.03 -11.77 -2.36
CA ASP A 15 10.91 -10.89 -2.66
C ASP A 15 11.41 -9.64 -3.37
N CYS A 16 11.23 -9.61 -4.69
CA CYS A 16 11.46 -8.46 -5.54
C CYS A 16 10.15 -7.89 -6.09
N THR A 17 9.02 -8.09 -5.40
CA THR A 17 7.72 -7.57 -5.84
C THR A 17 7.79 -6.06 -6.04
N LEU A 18 8.41 -5.33 -5.11
CA LEU A 18 8.66 -3.90 -5.23
C LEU A 18 9.84 -3.58 -6.17
N GLY A 19 11.03 -4.14 -5.92
CA GLY A 19 12.27 -3.70 -6.57
C GLY A 19 12.62 -4.36 -7.90
N GLY A 20 11.87 -5.39 -8.33
CA GLY A 20 12.27 -6.26 -9.45
C GLY A 20 12.39 -5.57 -10.82
N PHE A 21 11.71 -4.44 -11.01
CA PHE A 21 11.81 -3.60 -12.21
C PHE A 21 12.64 -2.32 -12.01
N LEU A 22 13.43 -2.26 -10.94
CA LEU A 22 14.39 -1.19 -10.67
C LEU A 22 15.80 -1.76 -10.50
N LEU A 23 15.97 -2.73 -9.60
CA LEU A 23 17.28 -3.28 -9.23
C LEU A 23 18.10 -3.77 -10.45
N PRO A 24 17.57 -4.55 -11.42
CA PRO A 24 18.37 -4.95 -12.58
C PRO A 24 18.84 -3.78 -13.44
N PHE A 25 18.10 -2.67 -13.42
CA PHE A 25 18.38 -1.48 -14.23
C PHE A 25 19.31 -0.50 -13.52
N MET A 26 19.39 -0.56 -12.19
CA MET A 26 20.34 0.23 -11.40
C MET A 26 21.80 -0.06 -11.79
N GLU A 27 22.14 -1.30 -12.15
CA GLU A 27 23.48 -1.66 -12.66
C GLU A 27 23.85 -0.89 -13.93
N TYR A 28 22.87 -0.50 -14.75
CA TYR A 28 23.08 0.30 -15.97
C TYR A 28 23.11 1.81 -15.72
N CYS A 29 22.77 2.24 -14.50
CA CYS A 29 22.78 3.64 -14.06
C CYS A 29 24.00 3.94 -13.17
N ASP A 30 25.01 3.06 -13.16
CA ASP A 30 26.20 3.14 -12.31
C ASP A 30 25.91 3.19 -10.80
N TYR A 31 24.74 2.69 -10.38
CA TYR A 31 24.42 2.55 -8.97
C TYR A 31 24.95 1.22 -8.44
N SER A 32 25.72 1.29 -7.36
CA SER A 32 26.23 0.10 -6.67
C SER A 32 25.07 -0.61 -5.95
N ILE A 33 24.77 -1.84 -6.36
CA ILE A 33 23.79 -2.70 -5.69
C ILE A 33 24.41 -4.06 -5.35
N PRO A 34 24.02 -4.68 -4.23
CA PRO A 34 24.41 -6.05 -3.96
C PRO A 34 23.75 -6.99 -4.98
N THR A 35 24.46 -8.04 -5.39
CA THR A 35 23.84 -9.13 -6.15
C THR A 35 22.71 -9.73 -5.32
N PHE A 36 21.53 -9.90 -5.92
CA PHE A 36 20.32 -10.35 -5.22
C PHE A 36 19.56 -11.48 -5.95
N ASP A 37 19.89 -11.75 -7.21
CA ASP A 37 19.12 -12.63 -8.09
C ASP A 37 19.72 -14.06 -8.19
N PHE A 38 19.33 -14.81 -9.22
CA PHE A 38 19.78 -16.18 -9.46
C PHE A 38 21.30 -16.35 -9.66
N ARG A 39 22.07 -15.26 -9.87
CA ARG A 39 23.54 -15.29 -9.82
C ARG A 39 24.06 -15.79 -8.48
N LEU A 40 23.30 -15.60 -7.40
CA LEU A 40 23.59 -16.18 -6.08
C LEU A 40 23.13 -17.64 -6.01
N PRO A 41 24.01 -18.64 -5.82
CA PRO A 41 23.66 -20.05 -5.98
C PRO A 41 22.56 -20.55 -5.02
N GLY A 42 22.44 -19.96 -3.84
CA GLY A 42 21.42 -20.32 -2.86
C GLY A 42 20.01 -19.78 -3.14
N VAL A 43 19.84 -18.82 -4.06
CA VAL A 43 18.51 -18.26 -4.38
C VAL A 43 17.70 -19.28 -5.17
N THR A 44 16.53 -19.69 -4.73
CA THR A 44 15.74 -20.73 -5.40
C THR A 44 14.49 -20.20 -6.08
N SER A 45 13.96 -19.06 -5.64
CA SER A 45 12.84 -18.39 -6.30
C SER A 45 12.89 -16.88 -6.13
N ILE A 46 12.26 -16.17 -7.07
CA ILE A 46 12.16 -14.70 -7.08
C ILE A 46 10.74 -14.32 -7.50
N ALA A 47 10.07 -13.45 -6.74
CA ALA A 47 8.80 -12.85 -7.12
C ALA A 47 9.03 -11.41 -7.60
N ILE A 48 8.33 -10.98 -8.67
CA ILE A 48 8.37 -9.60 -9.18
C ILE A 48 6.97 -9.13 -9.58
N ASP A 49 6.58 -7.91 -9.20
CA ASP A 49 5.32 -7.34 -9.65
C ASP A 49 5.52 -6.54 -10.93
N LEU A 50 4.97 -7.03 -12.04
CA LEU A 50 4.98 -6.30 -13.31
C LEU A 50 4.18 -5.00 -13.20
N HIS A 51 3.17 -5.00 -12.33
CA HIS A 51 2.23 -3.89 -12.18
C HIS A 51 2.70 -2.74 -11.27
N ARG A 52 3.92 -2.86 -10.73
CA ARG A 52 4.59 -1.78 -10.01
C ARG A 52 5.48 -1.00 -10.98
N TYR A 53 6.80 -1.08 -10.82
CA TYR A 53 7.75 -0.38 -11.70
C TYR A 53 7.87 -1.00 -13.09
N GLY A 54 7.31 -2.20 -13.30
CA GLY A 54 7.12 -2.75 -14.64
C GLY A 54 6.04 -2.03 -15.46
N GLN A 55 5.18 -1.23 -14.80
CA GLN A 55 4.13 -0.40 -15.38
C GLN A 55 3.06 -1.17 -16.16
N ALA A 56 2.93 -2.48 -15.89
CA ALA A 56 1.89 -3.33 -16.43
C ALA A 56 0.55 -3.16 -15.67
N PRO A 57 -0.55 -3.77 -16.15
CA PRO A 57 -1.83 -3.76 -15.42
C PRO A 57 -1.75 -4.42 -14.04
N ARG A 58 -2.53 -3.90 -13.06
CA ARG A 58 -2.53 -4.30 -11.62
C ARG A 58 -2.59 -5.80 -11.34
N SER A 59 -3.10 -6.62 -12.24
CA SER A 59 -3.28 -8.07 -12.08
C SER A 59 -2.05 -8.90 -12.48
N CYS A 60 -0.93 -8.29 -12.85
CA CYS A 60 0.23 -9.03 -13.36
C CYS A 60 1.44 -9.04 -12.41
N SER A 61 1.89 -10.24 -12.07
CA SER A 61 3.10 -10.54 -11.28
C SER A 61 3.73 -11.84 -11.81
N VAL A 62 5.00 -12.08 -11.51
CA VAL A 62 5.72 -13.29 -11.96
C VAL A 62 6.44 -13.89 -10.77
N LEU A 63 6.25 -15.20 -10.58
CA LEU A 63 7.06 -16.03 -9.70
C LEU A 63 7.98 -16.91 -10.56
N MET A 64 9.27 -16.75 -10.36
CA MET A 64 10.32 -17.50 -11.04
C MET A 64 10.96 -18.50 -10.08
N TYR A 65 11.31 -19.67 -10.59
CA TYR A 65 12.09 -20.67 -9.88
C TYR A 65 13.43 -20.88 -10.58
N ARG A 66 14.46 -21.25 -9.81
CA ARG A 66 15.78 -21.58 -10.36
C ARG A 66 15.70 -22.74 -11.35
N ASP A 67 14.89 -23.75 -11.04
CA ASP A 67 14.70 -24.93 -11.89
C ASP A 67 13.29 -25.54 -11.74
N GLY A 68 12.94 -26.44 -12.66
CA GLY A 68 11.60 -27.02 -12.77
C GLY A 68 11.21 -27.97 -11.63
N SER A 69 12.16 -28.41 -10.79
CA SER A 69 11.86 -29.30 -9.67
C SER A 69 10.97 -28.65 -8.62
N MET A 70 10.99 -27.31 -8.51
CA MET A 70 10.10 -26.56 -7.62
C MET A 70 8.74 -26.26 -8.24
N LEU A 71 8.69 -26.00 -9.56
CA LEU A 71 7.46 -25.63 -10.25
C LEU A 71 6.36 -26.71 -10.12
N ARG A 72 6.74 -28.00 -10.15
CA ARG A 72 5.78 -29.11 -9.97
C ARG A 72 5.05 -29.08 -8.62
N HIS A 73 5.64 -28.46 -7.59
CA HIS A 73 5.03 -28.36 -6.27
C HIS A 73 4.07 -27.17 -6.15
N GLN A 74 4.11 -26.22 -7.09
CA GLN A 74 3.14 -25.12 -7.20
C GLN A 74 1.87 -25.55 -7.95
N CYS A 75 2.01 -26.42 -8.95
CA CYS A 75 0.90 -26.85 -9.80
C CYS A 75 -0.13 -27.68 -9.02
N PHE A 76 -1.40 -27.45 -9.30
CA PHE A 76 -2.51 -28.30 -8.87
C PHE A 76 -2.95 -29.22 -10.01
N SER A 77 -3.27 -30.48 -9.71
CA SER A 77 -3.84 -31.44 -10.67
C SER A 77 -4.84 -32.36 -9.98
N ASP A 78 -5.96 -32.62 -10.64
CA ASP A 78 -6.99 -33.58 -10.23
C ASP A 78 -7.36 -34.44 -11.46
N SER A 79 -7.02 -35.73 -11.40
CA SER A 79 -7.30 -36.71 -12.46
C SER A 79 -8.66 -37.38 -12.32
N ASP A 80 -9.27 -37.32 -11.14
CA ASP A 80 -10.49 -38.06 -10.81
C ASP A 80 -11.74 -37.17 -10.92
N TRP A 81 -11.55 -35.91 -11.32
CA TRP A 81 -12.64 -34.98 -11.56
C TRP A 81 -13.55 -35.47 -12.70
N ALA A 82 -14.86 -35.53 -12.43
CA ALA A 82 -15.85 -36.02 -13.38
C ALA A 82 -15.89 -35.24 -14.72
N GLY A 83 -15.38 -34.01 -14.74
CA GLY A 83 -15.25 -33.18 -15.95
C GLY A 83 -14.05 -33.52 -16.84
N GLY A 84 -13.23 -34.50 -16.46
CA GLY A 84 -11.95 -34.84 -17.10
C GLY A 84 -10.75 -34.35 -16.29
N VAL A 85 -9.53 -34.61 -16.77
CA VAL A 85 -8.31 -34.20 -16.06
C VAL A 85 -8.24 -32.67 -15.98
N TYR A 86 -8.12 -32.14 -14.76
CA TYR A 86 -7.93 -30.71 -14.51
C TYR A 86 -6.54 -30.43 -13.98
N ALA A 87 -5.84 -29.44 -14.54
CA ALA A 87 -4.56 -28.98 -14.03
C ALA A 87 -4.44 -27.45 -14.17
N THR A 88 -3.85 -26.80 -13.15
CA THR A 88 -3.55 -25.37 -13.20
C THR A 88 -2.18 -25.07 -12.57
N PRO A 89 -1.37 -24.20 -13.21
CA PRO A 89 -0.07 -23.82 -12.66
C PRO A 89 -0.16 -22.75 -11.56
N THR A 90 -1.32 -22.13 -11.34
CA THR A 90 -1.52 -21.04 -10.36
C THR A 90 -2.83 -21.24 -9.60
N LEU A 91 -3.11 -20.40 -8.60
CA LEU A 91 -4.34 -20.51 -7.81
C LEU A 91 -5.62 -20.39 -8.65
N ALA A 92 -5.61 -19.56 -9.71
CA ALA A 92 -6.77 -19.33 -10.56
C ALA A 92 -6.94 -20.39 -11.67
N GLY A 93 -8.19 -20.71 -12.01
CA GLY A 93 -8.55 -21.42 -13.24
C GLY A 93 -8.69 -20.44 -14.41
N GLY A 94 -9.79 -19.69 -14.42
CA GLY A 94 -10.01 -18.57 -15.36
C GLY A 94 -9.00 -17.45 -15.13
N ARG A 95 -8.42 -16.91 -16.21
CA ARG A 95 -7.35 -15.91 -16.16
C ARG A 95 -7.60 -14.78 -17.14
N ASP A 96 -7.21 -13.57 -16.77
CA ASP A 96 -7.28 -12.39 -17.63
C ASP A 96 -6.14 -12.40 -18.66
N GLY A 97 -6.41 -12.99 -19.83
CA GLY A 97 -5.46 -13.01 -20.94
C GLY A 97 -5.15 -11.62 -21.52
N GLY A 98 -6.06 -10.66 -21.37
CA GLY A 98 -5.86 -9.28 -21.81
C GLY A 98 -4.82 -8.55 -20.97
N ALA A 99 -4.85 -8.75 -19.65
CA ALA A 99 -3.82 -8.25 -18.75
C ALA A 99 -2.44 -8.81 -19.07
N VAL A 100 -2.35 -10.12 -19.35
CA VAL A 100 -1.09 -10.78 -19.74
C VAL A 100 -0.56 -10.21 -21.07
N ALA A 101 -1.40 -10.08 -22.09
CA ALA A 101 -1.02 -9.50 -23.38
C ALA A 101 -0.57 -8.03 -23.24
N THR A 102 -1.24 -7.26 -22.38
CA THR A 102 -0.90 -5.86 -22.11
C THR A 102 0.43 -5.73 -21.36
N ALA A 103 0.69 -6.61 -20.39
CA ALA A 103 1.97 -6.65 -19.68
C ALA A 103 3.12 -6.94 -20.66
N TRP A 104 2.94 -7.93 -21.55
CA TRP A 104 3.90 -8.24 -22.60
C TRP A 104 4.13 -7.06 -23.55
N ALA A 105 3.06 -6.44 -24.04
CA ALA A 105 3.14 -5.28 -24.92
C ALA A 105 3.82 -4.08 -24.23
N THR A 106 3.57 -3.87 -22.94
CA THR A 106 4.22 -2.81 -22.13
C THR A 106 5.72 -3.05 -22.03
N MET A 107 6.14 -4.28 -21.69
CA MET A 107 7.55 -4.62 -21.58
C MET A 107 8.29 -4.44 -22.92
N LEU A 108 7.68 -4.87 -24.03
CA LEU A 108 8.25 -4.67 -25.36
C LEU A 108 8.29 -3.21 -25.77
N GLY A 109 7.21 -2.47 -25.53
CA GLY A 109 7.09 -1.06 -25.93
C GLY A 109 8.05 -0.15 -25.16
N LYS A 110 8.30 -0.44 -23.88
CA LYS A 110 9.29 0.29 -23.08
C LYS A 110 10.72 -0.14 -23.43
N GLY A 111 10.92 -1.44 -23.64
CA GLY A 111 12.25 -2.01 -23.85
C GLY A 111 13.19 -1.78 -22.67
N ARG A 112 14.45 -2.20 -22.83
CA ARG A 112 15.47 -2.05 -21.77
C ARG A 112 15.72 -0.57 -21.45
N ASP A 113 15.92 0.26 -22.47
CA ASP A 113 16.31 1.66 -22.28
C ASP A 113 15.21 2.49 -21.60
N GLY A 114 13.94 2.19 -21.87
CA GLY A 114 12.82 2.82 -21.18
C GLY A 114 12.75 2.45 -19.69
N TYR A 115 13.16 1.24 -19.31
CA TYR A 115 13.27 0.86 -17.91
C TYR A 115 14.53 1.40 -17.22
N ILE A 116 15.66 1.51 -17.93
CA ILE A 116 16.86 2.21 -17.42
C ILE A 116 16.53 3.67 -17.12
N SER A 117 15.93 4.39 -18.07
CA SER A 117 15.52 5.79 -17.86
C SER A 117 14.53 5.95 -16.71
N ALA A 118 13.51 5.07 -16.63
CA ALA A 118 12.55 5.09 -15.54
C ALA A 118 13.21 4.82 -14.18
N CYS A 119 14.13 3.85 -14.12
CA CYS A 119 14.88 3.52 -12.92
C CYS A 119 15.74 4.70 -12.46
N HIS A 120 16.49 5.32 -13.37
CA HIS A 120 17.30 6.50 -13.06
C HIS A 120 16.45 7.60 -12.42
N ARG A 121 15.35 7.99 -13.07
CA ARG A 121 14.45 9.03 -12.57
C ARG A 121 13.90 8.73 -11.18
N VAL A 122 13.44 7.49 -10.95
CA VAL A 122 12.87 7.10 -9.65
C VAL A 122 13.94 7.11 -8.56
N VAL A 123 15.10 6.52 -8.80
CA VAL A 123 16.17 6.46 -7.78
C VAL A 123 16.70 7.85 -7.46
N GLU A 124 16.93 8.68 -8.48
CA GLU A 124 17.37 10.07 -8.31
C GLU A 124 16.34 10.90 -7.54
N ALA A 125 15.07 10.82 -7.91
CA ALA A 125 13.98 11.49 -7.19
C ALA A 125 13.85 10.99 -5.75
N THR A 126 14.11 9.70 -5.49
CA THR A 126 14.07 9.13 -4.15
C THR A 126 15.18 9.69 -3.27
N ARG A 127 16.41 9.73 -3.78
CA ARG A 127 17.55 10.34 -3.08
C ARG A 127 17.33 11.83 -2.85
N ARG A 128 16.87 12.54 -3.87
CA ARG A 128 16.56 13.97 -3.77
C ARG A 128 15.48 14.25 -2.72
N LEU A 129 14.41 13.45 -2.67
CA LEU A 129 13.39 13.58 -1.64
C LEU A 129 13.95 13.28 -0.24
N ALA A 130 14.82 12.27 -0.12
CA ALA A 130 15.51 11.98 1.13
C ALA A 130 16.36 13.17 1.59
N ASP A 131 17.16 13.76 0.70
CA ASP A 131 18.00 14.93 1.01
C ASP A 131 17.13 16.11 1.48
N LEU A 132 16.09 16.46 0.70
CA LEU A 132 15.16 17.55 1.04
C LEU A 132 14.47 17.35 2.39
N LEU A 133 14.08 16.11 2.72
CA LEU A 133 13.47 15.80 4.01
C LEU A 133 14.49 15.80 5.15
N SER A 134 15.73 15.38 4.89
CA SER A 134 16.80 15.35 5.89
C SER A 134 17.28 16.74 6.30
N ASP A 135 17.10 17.74 5.43
CA ASP A 135 17.40 19.15 5.71
C ASP A 135 16.36 19.82 6.63
N ILE A 136 15.25 19.15 6.94
CA ILE A 136 14.19 19.69 7.79
C ILE A 136 14.46 19.36 9.26
N ASP A 137 14.56 20.39 10.09
CA ASP A 137 14.70 20.23 11.54
C ASP A 137 13.56 19.37 12.11
N GLY A 138 13.95 18.37 12.90
CA GLY A 138 13.00 17.46 13.54
C GLY A 138 12.48 16.34 12.65
N ILE A 139 13.01 16.16 11.44
CA ILE A 139 12.82 14.95 10.63
C ILE A 139 14.04 14.04 10.77
N THR A 140 13.83 12.72 10.80
CA THR A 140 14.90 11.72 10.75
C THR A 140 14.53 10.62 9.79
N LEU A 141 15.40 10.33 8.82
CA LEU A 141 15.16 9.28 7.84
C LEU A 141 15.35 7.89 8.46
N ARG A 142 14.58 6.92 7.96
CA ARG A 142 14.66 5.51 8.29
C ARG A 142 15.16 4.71 7.09
N GLY A 143 16.37 4.20 7.20
CA GLY A 143 17.04 3.48 6.11
C GLY A 143 17.74 4.43 5.13
N ALA A 144 18.26 3.87 4.03
CA ALA A 144 19.16 4.57 3.12
C ALA A 144 18.47 5.22 1.90
N ALA A 145 17.16 5.01 1.70
CA ALA A 145 16.41 5.55 0.56
C ALA A 145 17.01 5.21 -0.83
N ASP A 146 17.65 4.04 -0.95
CA ASP A 146 18.46 3.67 -2.13
C ASP A 146 17.67 3.26 -3.38
N LEU A 147 16.35 3.09 -3.27
CA LEU A 147 15.54 2.48 -4.33
C LEU A 147 14.37 3.34 -4.78
N CYS A 148 13.28 3.35 -4.01
CA CYS A 148 12.03 3.98 -4.43
C CYS A 148 11.08 4.32 -3.27
N VAL A 149 11.60 4.36 -2.04
CA VAL A 149 10.81 4.66 -0.84
C VAL A 149 11.66 5.50 0.08
N VAL A 150 11.10 6.61 0.55
CA VAL A 150 11.67 7.39 1.64
C VAL A 150 10.79 7.18 2.86
N ALA A 151 11.37 6.65 3.93
CA ALA A 151 10.70 6.51 5.22
C ALA A 151 11.33 7.50 6.21
N PHE A 152 10.52 8.12 7.06
CA PHE A 152 10.96 9.13 8.00
C PHE A 152 10.09 9.16 9.26
N GLU A 153 10.68 9.63 10.34
CA GLU A 153 10.01 9.95 11.60
C GLU A 153 10.18 11.44 11.91
N THR A 154 9.42 11.93 12.90
CA THR A 154 9.57 13.31 13.39
C THR A 154 9.61 13.37 14.91
N SER A 155 10.40 14.31 15.45
CA SER A 155 10.43 14.64 16.87
C SER A 155 9.48 15.78 17.27
N ILE A 156 8.81 16.42 16.30
CA ILE A 156 7.98 17.62 16.54
C ILE A 156 6.59 17.28 17.07
N GLY A 157 6.12 16.04 16.88
CA GLY A 157 4.82 15.58 17.36
C GLY A 157 4.47 14.19 16.83
N ASP A 158 3.18 13.85 16.89
CA ASP A 158 2.66 12.57 16.40
C ASP A 158 2.72 12.50 14.86
N ILE A 159 3.55 11.58 14.35
CA ILE A 159 3.74 11.36 12.90
C ILE A 159 2.44 10.99 12.18
N TYR A 160 1.49 10.33 12.85
CA TYR A 160 0.23 9.95 12.24
C TYR A 160 -0.74 11.13 12.09
N VAL A 161 -0.60 12.16 12.92
CA VAL A 161 -1.30 13.44 12.73
C VAL A 161 -0.75 14.16 11.50
N LEU A 162 0.57 14.09 11.27
CA LEU A 162 1.16 14.59 10.02
C LEU A 162 0.64 13.81 8.81
N VAL A 163 0.55 12.48 8.87
CA VAL A 163 -0.03 11.65 7.78
C VAL A 163 -1.45 12.11 7.44
N ASP A 164 -2.29 12.33 8.45
CA ASP A 164 -3.66 12.83 8.23
C ASP A 164 -3.66 14.26 7.67
N PHE A 165 -2.76 15.14 8.14
CA PHE A 165 -2.59 16.48 7.59
C PHE A 165 -2.23 16.44 6.11
N MET A 166 -1.23 15.63 5.73
CA MET A 166 -0.81 15.44 4.33
C MET A 166 -1.96 14.91 3.46
N THR A 167 -2.82 14.05 4.01
CA THR A 167 -4.03 13.57 3.32
C THR A 167 -5.00 14.72 3.00
N THR A 168 -5.14 15.72 3.87
CA THR A 168 -5.99 16.90 3.59
C THR A 168 -5.43 17.78 2.47
N LYS A 169 -4.11 17.74 2.26
CA LYS A 169 -3.41 18.40 1.15
C LYS A 169 -3.45 17.58 -0.16
N GLY A 170 -4.04 16.39 -0.12
CA GLY A 170 -4.17 15.51 -1.29
C GLY A 170 -3.00 14.55 -1.48
N TRP A 171 -2.04 14.51 -0.54
CA TRP A 171 -0.94 13.57 -0.57
C TRP A 171 -1.34 12.22 0.01
N HIS A 172 -0.78 11.15 -0.55
CA HIS A 172 -0.87 9.83 0.04
C HIS A 172 0.47 9.46 0.70
N VAL A 173 0.50 9.51 2.02
CA VAL A 173 1.64 9.13 2.86
C VAL A 173 1.23 7.91 3.68
N ASP A 174 2.05 6.86 3.63
CA ASP A 174 1.74 5.60 4.32
C ASP A 174 2.23 5.68 5.79
N PRO A 175 1.35 5.49 6.78
CA PRO A 175 1.77 5.32 8.17
C PRO A 175 2.43 3.94 8.40
N LEU A 176 3.46 3.90 9.23
CA LEU A 176 4.21 2.72 9.65
C LEU A 176 4.11 2.55 11.17
N LEU A 177 4.01 1.30 11.62
CA LEU A 177 3.68 0.98 13.02
C LEU A 177 4.91 0.69 13.90
N SER A 178 5.93 0.03 13.35
CA SER A 178 7.05 -0.54 14.11
C SER A 178 8.39 -0.33 13.38
N PRO A 179 9.11 0.77 13.62
CA PRO A 179 8.77 1.89 14.51
C PRO A 179 7.69 2.82 13.94
N GLU A 180 7.18 3.74 14.77
CA GLU A 180 6.32 4.84 14.31
C GLU A 180 7.07 5.65 13.26
N ALA A 181 6.51 5.68 12.05
CA ALA A 181 7.10 6.42 10.96
C ALA A 181 6.03 6.69 9.88
N ALA A 182 6.42 7.49 8.91
CA ALA A 182 5.71 7.64 7.65
C ALA A 182 6.62 7.16 6.52
N ARG A 183 6.04 6.74 5.40
CA ARG A 183 6.80 6.51 4.16
C ARG A 183 6.09 7.06 2.94
N VAL A 184 6.90 7.39 1.95
CA VAL A 184 6.47 7.92 0.66
C VAL A 184 7.08 7.04 -0.44
N PRO A 185 6.28 6.25 -1.16
CA PRO A 185 6.75 5.51 -2.33
C PRO A 185 6.91 6.46 -3.53
N VAL A 186 8.12 6.54 -4.07
CA VAL A 186 8.45 7.41 -5.20
C VAL A 186 8.17 6.69 -6.51
N THR A 187 7.24 7.24 -7.28
CA THR A 187 6.89 6.74 -8.61
C THR A 187 7.25 7.77 -9.68
N LEU A 188 7.14 7.41 -10.97
CA LEU A 188 7.42 8.35 -12.06
C LEU A 188 6.59 9.64 -12.00
N ARG A 189 5.38 9.62 -11.43
CA ARG A 189 4.57 10.83 -11.26
C ARG A 189 5.16 11.81 -10.25
N MET A 190 5.92 11.32 -9.28
CA MET A 190 6.67 12.16 -8.34
C MET A 190 7.97 12.71 -8.95
N CYS A 191 8.39 12.18 -10.08
CA CYS A 191 9.59 12.62 -10.80
C CYS A 191 9.28 13.75 -11.80
N GLU A 192 8.11 14.37 -11.70
CA GLU A 192 7.74 15.56 -12.48
C GLU A 192 8.21 16.81 -11.72
N GLU A 193 8.52 17.87 -12.47
CA GLU A 193 9.09 19.10 -11.91
C GLU A 193 8.17 19.74 -10.86
N GLY A 194 8.75 20.16 -9.73
CA GLY A 194 8.04 20.85 -8.64
C GLY A 194 7.24 19.92 -7.70
N VAL A 195 7.06 18.64 -8.03
CA VAL A 195 6.23 17.73 -7.22
C VAL A 195 6.90 17.39 -5.88
N LEU A 196 8.22 17.19 -5.86
CA LEU A 196 8.95 16.90 -4.62
C LEU A 196 8.99 18.12 -3.69
N GLU A 197 9.21 19.29 -4.26
CA GLU A 197 9.22 20.57 -3.58
C GLU A 197 7.87 20.87 -2.94
N ALA A 198 6.78 20.71 -3.70
CA ALA A 198 5.43 20.89 -3.20
C ALA A 198 5.12 19.91 -2.03
N LEU A 199 5.56 18.65 -2.14
CA LEU A 199 5.41 17.69 -1.05
C LEU A 199 6.17 18.15 0.20
N VAL A 200 7.41 18.61 0.04
CA VAL A 200 8.27 19.06 1.13
C VAL A 200 7.71 20.33 1.79
N GLU A 201 7.21 21.28 1.01
CA GLU A 201 6.53 22.48 1.52
C GLU A 201 5.33 22.13 2.40
N ASP A 202 4.48 21.20 1.95
CA ASP A 202 3.33 20.73 2.73
C ASP A 202 3.76 19.92 3.96
N VAL A 203 4.87 19.16 3.91
CA VAL A 203 5.45 18.50 5.10
C VAL A 203 5.86 19.54 6.13
N ILE A 204 6.57 20.60 5.71
CA ILE A 204 7.00 21.67 6.61
C ILE A 204 5.79 22.37 7.24
N GLU A 205 4.75 22.66 6.45
CA GLU A 205 3.50 23.21 6.99
C GLU A 205 2.84 22.26 8.00
N GLY A 206 2.82 20.96 7.70
CA GLY A 206 2.30 19.93 8.60
C GLY A 206 3.08 19.82 9.90
N LEU A 207 4.41 19.97 9.86
CA LEU A 207 5.24 20.01 11.08
C LEU A 207 4.94 21.24 11.94
N ARG A 208 4.71 22.42 11.32
CA ARG A 208 4.24 23.60 12.07
C ARG A 208 2.89 23.32 12.72
N TYR A 209 1.95 22.71 11.98
CA TYR A 209 0.65 22.32 12.51
C TYR A 209 0.78 21.38 13.72
N LEU A 210 1.69 20.40 13.68
CA LEU A 210 1.98 19.53 14.82
C LEU A 210 2.47 20.33 16.03
N SER A 211 3.42 21.24 15.83
CA SER A 211 4.00 22.05 16.91
C SER A 211 2.97 22.95 17.60
N GLU A 212 2.01 23.48 16.84
CA GLU A 212 0.92 24.32 17.34
C GLU A 212 -0.19 23.50 18.03
N ASN A 213 -0.26 22.20 17.74
CA ASN A 213 -1.32 21.30 18.20
C ASN A 213 -0.76 20.01 18.83
N PRO A 214 0.08 20.08 19.88
CA PRO A 214 0.86 18.93 20.38
C PRO A 214 0.01 17.81 21.00
N THR A 215 -1.23 18.10 21.41
CA THR A 215 -2.16 17.12 21.99
C THR A 215 -3.23 16.67 20.99
N LYS A 216 -3.09 17.04 19.71
CA LYS A 216 -4.05 16.66 18.69
C LYS A 216 -4.00 15.15 18.45
N THR A 217 -5.17 14.55 18.38
CA THR A 217 -5.35 13.17 17.92
C THR A 217 -6.26 13.18 16.70
N THR A 218 -5.84 12.50 15.64
CA THR A 218 -6.58 12.34 14.38
C THR A 218 -6.99 10.88 14.17
N LYS A 219 -7.64 10.57 13.04
CA LYS A 219 -8.21 9.23 12.80
C LYS A 219 -7.11 8.17 12.70
N THR A 220 -6.06 8.45 11.91
CA THR A 220 -4.92 7.54 11.74
C THR A 220 -4.13 7.43 13.04
N SER A 221 -3.88 8.56 13.71
CA SER A 221 -3.22 8.59 15.03
C SER A 221 -3.94 7.70 16.06
N ALA A 222 -5.25 7.91 16.27
CA ALA A 222 -6.02 7.09 17.21
C ALA A 222 -5.97 5.60 16.85
N PHE A 223 -6.11 5.27 15.57
CA PHE A 223 -6.11 3.89 15.12
C PHE A 223 -4.74 3.22 15.29
N PHE A 224 -3.66 3.85 14.85
CA PHE A 224 -2.31 3.27 14.90
C PHE A 224 -1.80 3.14 16.34
N HIS A 225 -2.05 4.13 17.21
CA HIS A 225 -1.71 4.01 18.64
C HIS A 225 -2.52 2.92 19.34
N MET A 226 -3.80 2.75 18.99
CA MET A 226 -4.59 1.61 19.46
C MET A 226 -3.97 0.28 19.00
N LEU A 227 -3.54 0.16 17.73
CA LEU A 227 -2.90 -1.05 17.22
C LEU A 227 -1.60 -1.42 17.96
N GLN A 228 -0.84 -0.46 18.47
CA GLN A 228 0.38 -0.75 19.23
C GLN A 228 0.09 -1.23 20.65
N THR A 229 -0.96 -0.70 21.27
CA THR A 229 -1.28 -0.94 22.69
C THR A 229 -2.15 -2.17 22.91
N VAL A 230 -2.95 -2.58 21.92
CA VAL A 230 -3.81 -3.76 22.02
C VAL A 230 -2.96 -5.03 22.09
N ALA A 231 -3.02 -5.72 23.23
CA ALA A 231 -2.32 -6.99 23.47
C ALA A 231 -2.92 -8.15 22.67
N ASP A 232 -4.25 -8.19 22.55
CA ASP A 232 -4.96 -9.23 21.82
C ASP A 232 -5.12 -8.85 20.34
N ARG A 233 -4.27 -9.45 19.51
CA ARG A 233 -4.28 -9.21 18.06
C ARG A 233 -5.57 -9.64 17.37
N SER A 234 -6.38 -10.52 17.98
CA SER A 234 -7.67 -10.92 17.39
C SER A 234 -8.65 -9.75 17.24
N LEU A 235 -8.60 -8.75 18.13
CA LEU A 235 -9.40 -7.53 18.01
C LEU A 235 -9.04 -6.71 16.77
N VAL A 236 -7.77 -6.72 16.37
CA VAL A 236 -7.30 -6.05 15.15
C VAL A 236 -7.84 -6.76 13.91
N ASP A 237 -7.87 -8.09 13.94
CA ASP A 237 -8.43 -8.91 12.87
C ASP A 237 -9.94 -8.67 12.73
N GLU A 238 -10.69 -8.62 13.83
CA GLU A 238 -12.14 -8.31 13.81
C GLU A 238 -12.44 -6.93 13.22
N LEU A 239 -11.71 -5.88 13.63
CA LEU A 239 -11.87 -4.54 13.06
C LEU A 239 -11.56 -4.50 11.56
N SER A 240 -10.55 -5.25 11.14
CA SER A 240 -10.19 -5.39 9.73
C SER A 240 -11.32 -6.08 8.94
N LEU A 241 -11.95 -7.11 9.49
CA LEU A 241 -13.10 -7.78 8.90
C LEU A 241 -14.32 -6.86 8.79
N ILE A 242 -14.63 -6.08 9.84
CA ILE A 242 -15.72 -5.10 9.80
C ILE A 242 -15.49 -4.08 8.68
N ARG A 243 -14.25 -3.58 8.52
CA ARG A 243 -13.90 -2.67 7.42
C ARG A 243 -14.12 -3.33 6.07
N LEU A 244 -13.71 -4.59 5.88
CA LEU A 244 -13.95 -5.32 4.64
C LEU A 244 -15.45 -5.48 4.37
N GLN A 245 -16.26 -5.83 5.38
CA GLN A 245 -17.72 -5.91 5.25
C GLN A 245 -18.36 -4.56 4.90
N ALA A 246 -17.83 -3.46 5.43
CA ALA A 246 -18.29 -2.11 5.09
C ALA A 246 -18.13 -1.80 3.60
N HIS A 247 -17.08 -2.29 2.94
CA HIS A 247 -16.90 -2.13 1.48
C HIS A 247 -17.96 -2.86 0.65
N TYR A 248 -18.59 -3.91 1.19
CA TYR A 248 -19.67 -4.66 0.54
C TYR A 248 -21.07 -4.27 1.05
N SER A 249 -21.16 -3.31 1.97
CA SER A 249 -22.44 -2.91 2.54
C SER A 249 -23.26 -2.15 1.51
N ILE A 250 -24.38 -2.75 1.10
CA ILE A 250 -25.38 -2.08 0.28
C ILE A 250 -26.38 -1.44 1.26
N PRO A 251 -26.39 -0.10 1.41
CA PRO A 251 -27.37 0.55 2.27
C PRO A 251 -28.78 0.19 1.78
N PRO A 252 -29.73 -0.08 2.69
CA PRO A 252 -31.09 -0.39 2.28
C PRO A 252 -31.64 0.74 1.40
N PRO A 253 -32.44 0.43 0.37
CA PRO A 253 -33.10 1.46 -0.41
C PRO A 253 -33.87 2.38 0.54
N LEU A 254 -33.65 3.70 0.41
CA LEU A 254 -34.31 4.69 1.24
C LEU A 254 -35.83 4.46 1.17
N ASP A 255 -36.45 4.17 2.31
CA ASP A 255 -37.88 3.98 2.39
C ASP A 255 -38.60 5.23 1.88
N ARG A 256 -39.68 5.06 1.12
CA ARG A 256 -40.33 6.18 0.37
C ARG A 256 -40.74 7.33 1.29
N ASP A 257 -41.00 7.05 2.56
CA ASP A 257 -41.43 8.02 3.58
C ASP A 257 -40.28 8.88 4.15
N HIS A 258 -39.01 8.52 3.92
CA HIS A 258 -37.84 9.23 4.44
C HIS A 258 -37.12 10.11 3.40
N ARG A 259 -37.75 10.38 2.25
CA ARG A 259 -37.20 11.29 1.21
C ARG A 259 -37.12 12.75 1.64
N ALA A 260 -37.67 13.14 2.80
CA ALA A 260 -37.64 14.51 3.27
C ALA A 260 -36.39 14.79 4.11
N GLY A 261 -35.43 15.52 3.53
CA GLY A 261 -34.60 16.45 4.31
C GLY A 261 -33.12 16.09 4.54
N ARG A 262 -32.62 14.95 4.05
CA ARG A 262 -31.18 14.62 4.17
C ARG A 262 -30.46 14.60 2.83
N ALA A 263 -30.63 15.65 2.03
CA ALA A 263 -29.72 15.91 0.93
C ALA A 263 -28.49 16.67 1.47
N LEU A 264 -27.46 15.89 1.82
CA LEU A 264 -26.03 16.24 1.70
C LEU A 264 -25.46 17.46 2.47
N SER A 265 -26.22 18.18 3.30
CA SER A 265 -25.66 19.30 4.09
C SER A 265 -25.25 18.91 5.52
N VAL A 266 -24.25 19.61 6.06
CA VAL A 266 -23.73 19.46 7.44
C VAL A 266 -24.83 19.70 8.48
N ASP A 267 -25.79 20.59 8.19
CA ASP A 267 -26.91 20.91 9.07
C ASP A 267 -27.91 19.75 9.18
N GLY A 268 -28.10 18.98 8.11
CA GLY A 268 -28.93 17.78 8.11
C GLY A 268 -28.40 16.67 9.04
N ARG A 269 -27.08 16.65 9.30
CA ARG A 269 -26.46 15.72 10.26
C ARG A 269 -26.60 16.18 11.71
N LYS A 270 -26.53 17.49 11.98
CA LYS A 270 -26.71 18.04 13.34
C LYS A 270 -28.14 17.86 13.84
N MET A 271 -29.13 18.01 12.96
CA MET A 271 -30.54 17.88 13.33
C MET A 271 -30.97 16.45 13.71
N SER A 272 -30.33 15.40 13.17
CA SER A 272 -30.71 14.02 13.51
C SER A 272 -30.24 13.55 14.89
N LEU A 273 -29.33 14.29 15.53
CA LEU A 273 -28.84 13.98 16.88
C LEU A 273 -29.72 14.57 17.99
N LEU A 274 -30.60 15.53 17.65
CA LEU A 274 -31.46 16.21 18.62
C LEU A 274 -32.81 15.52 18.83
N THR A 275 -33.25 14.66 17.90
CA THR A 275 -34.61 14.08 17.90
C THR A 275 -34.76 12.77 18.69
N SER A 276 -33.75 12.33 19.46
CA SER A 276 -33.82 11.07 20.22
C SER A 276 -34.39 11.19 21.64
N VAL A 277 -34.94 12.34 22.03
CA VAL A 277 -35.54 12.54 23.35
C VAL A 277 -36.94 13.11 23.18
N GLU A 278 -37.95 12.22 23.18
CA GLU A 278 -39.31 12.42 23.73
C GLU A 278 -40.27 11.38 23.11
N GLY A 279 -40.47 10.29 23.84
CA GLY A 279 -41.53 9.32 23.56
C GLY A 279 -42.55 9.31 24.70
N VAL A 280 -43.70 9.96 24.51
CA VAL A 280 -44.92 9.71 25.29
C VAL A 280 -46.14 9.86 24.36
N LYS A 281 -46.92 8.79 24.20
CA LYS A 281 -48.27 8.81 23.60
C LYS A 281 -49.33 8.81 24.71
N PRO A 282 -50.42 9.60 24.65
CA PRO A 282 -51.57 9.42 25.53
C PRO A 282 -52.56 8.38 24.98
N PRO A 283 -53.42 7.78 25.83
CA PRO A 283 -54.29 6.67 25.45
C PRO A 283 -55.59 7.12 24.76
N SER A 284 -56.08 6.25 23.88
CA SER A 284 -57.31 6.39 23.09
C SER A 284 -58.58 6.22 23.93
N SER A 285 -59.52 7.16 23.81
CA SER A 285 -60.89 7.08 24.32
C SER A 285 -61.88 6.83 23.17
N GLU A 286 -62.60 5.71 23.18
CA GLU A 286 -63.98 5.49 22.65
C GLU A 286 -64.41 4.11 23.17
N LYS A 287 -65.62 3.81 23.65
CA LYS A 287 -66.96 4.45 23.74
C LYS A 287 -67.81 3.61 24.75
N PRO A 288 -69.03 4.03 25.15
CA PRO A 288 -69.84 3.32 26.15
C PRO A 288 -70.36 1.96 25.68
#